data_AF-A0A2M6ZFJ5-F1
#
_entry.id   AF-A0A2M6ZFJ5-F1
#
_cell.length_a   1.000
_cell.length_b   1.000
_cell.length_c   1.000
_cell.angle_alpha   90.00
_cell.angle_beta   90.00
_cell.angle_gamma   90.00
#
_symmetry.space_group_name_H-M   'P 1'
#
loop_
_entity.id
_entity.type
_entity.pdbx_description
1 polymer ?
#
loop_
_entity_poly.entity_id
_entity_poly.type
_entity_poly.pdbx_seq_one_letter_code
_entity_poly.pdbx_strand_id
1 'polypeptide(L)'
;MCKTKIICTIGPASEKPTTIEKMIKSGMDIARLNFSHGTHEQHGEHIVIIRKASNKLSKYIGIMQDLQGPKIRIGKFKPGIKNIVLQPGEKFILTTENCSGDRNRVNVDYKKLHGYLAKDDRIFLDDGKIELLVKKVNNRNIESEVIIGGELSERKGVSLPDKPLPSPLVTQYDINDLNFGMKLGVNYVAVSFTRKKENILKIRNLLRNNNEISLIAKIEDAEGLNNIDSI
;
A
#
# COMPACT_ATOMS: atom_id res chain seq x y z
N MET A 1 -22.48 24.69 -8.83
CA MET A 1 -21.90 23.58 -8.04
C MET A 1 -20.76 22.96 -8.83
N CYS A 2 -19.59 22.74 -8.21
CA CYS A 2 -18.52 21.95 -8.84
C CYS A 2 -19.00 20.50 -9.00
N LYS A 3 -18.96 19.96 -10.23
CA LYS A 3 -19.41 18.59 -10.51
C LYS A 3 -18.37 17.54 -10.09
N THR A 4 -17.08 17.89 -10.20
CA THR A 4 -15.96 17.03 -9.83
C THR A 4 -15.57 17.25 -8.37
N LYS A 5 -15.31 16.15 -7.66
CA LYS A 5 -14.95 16.12 -6.24
C LYS A 5 -13.45 16.00 -6.04
N ILE A 6 -12.93 16.58 -4.95
CA ILE A 6 -11.49 16.59 -4.63
C ILE A 6 -11.21 15.67 -3.44
N ILE A 7 -10.36 14.66 -3.66
CA ILE A 7 -9.83 13.79 -2.62
C ILE A 7 -8.41 14.26 -2.27
N CYS A 8 -8.13 14.53 -1.00
CA CYS A 8 -6.78 14.90 -0.54
C CYS A 8 -6.26 13.89 0.48
N THR A 9 -4.99 13.48 0.35
CA THR A 9 -4.35 12.58 1.33
C THR A 9 -3.84 13.39 2.52
N ILE A 10 -4.17 12.95 3.73
CA ILE A 10 -3.67 13.54 4.97
C ILE A 10 -2.40 12.82 5.40
N GLY A 11 -1.39 13.59 5.81
CA GLY A 11 -0.10 13.09 6.27
C GLY A 11 0.74 14.20 6.89
N PRO A 12 2.05 14.00 7.10
CA PRO A 12 2.90 14.94 7.84
C PRO A 12 2.89 16.39 7.32
N ALA A 13 2.70 16.58 6.01
CA ALA A 13 2.62 17.91 5.40
C ALA A 13 1.27 18.63 5.67
N SER A 14 0.23 17.88 6.04
CA SER A 14 -1.16 18.36 6.10
C SER A 14 -1.91 18.04 7.39
N GLU A 15 -1.30 17.36 8.36
CA GLU A 15 -1.96 16.91 9.60
C GLU A 15 -2.32 18.03 10.59
N LYS A 16 -1.74 19.23 10.42
CA LYS A 16 -2.03 20.37 11.30
C LYS A 16 -3.48 20.84 11.11
N PRO A 17 -4.24 21.13 12.19
CA PRO A 17 -5.62 21.60 12.11
C PRO A 17 -5.81 22.81 11.19
N THR A 18 -4.90 23.78 11.24
CA THR A 18 -4.93 24.99 10.40
C THR A 18 -4.75 24.67 8.92
N THR A 19 -3.96 23.65 8.57
CA THR A 19 -3.78 23.20 7.19
C THR A 19 -5.02 22.47 6.69
N ILE A 20 -5.62 21.59 7.50
CA ILE A 20 -6.87 20.89 7.16
C ILE A 20 -8.00 21.90 6.91
N GLU A 21 -8.15 22.92 7.77
CA GLU A 21 -9.13 23.99 7.56
C GLU A 21 -8.91 24.73 6.23
N LYS A 22 -7.64 25.03 5.88
CA LYS A 22 -7.31 25.66 4.59
C LYS A 22 -7.68 24.75 3.43
N MET A 23 -7.37 23.45 3.49
CA MET A 23 -7.72 22.48 2.44
C MET A 23 -9.24 22.39 2.24
N ILE A 24 -10.03 22.36 3.32
CA ILE A 24 -11.51 22.38 3.25
C ILE A 24 -12.03 23.68 2.63
N LYS A 25 -11.44 24.83 2.98
CA LYS A 25 -11.80 26.12 2.37
C LYS A 25 -11.48 26.14 0.88
N SER A 26 -10.34 25.57 0.49
CA SER A 26 -9.87 25.46 -0.89
C SER A 26 -10.59 24.40 -1.74
N GLY A 27 -11.44 23.57 -1.15
CA GLY A 27 -12.34 22.69 -1.90
C GLY A 27 -12.14 21.18 -1.71
N MET A 28 -11.38 20.73 -0.71
CA MET A 28 -11.35 19.30 -0.34
C MET A 28 -12.78 18.80 -0.03
N ASP A 29 -13.21 17.71 -0.65
CA ASP A 29 -14.49 17.04 -0.39
C ASP A 29 -14.30 15.74 0.42
N ILE A 30 -13.17 15.05 0.20
CA ILE A 30 -12.85 13.78 0.88
C ILE A 30 -11.41 13.82 1.40
N ALA A 31 -11.22 13.46 2.67
CA ALA A 31 -9.93 13.23 3.29
C ALA A 31 -9.57 11.74 3.21
N ARG A 32 -8.48 11.43 2.48
CA ARG A 32 -7.90 10.09 2.37
C ARG A 32 -6.88 9.86 3.47
N LEU A 33 -7.06 8.79 4.23
CA LEU A 33 -6.11 8.29 5.21
C LEU A 33 -5.48 7.01 4.67
N ASN A 34 -4.16 7.04 4.43
CA ASN A 34 -3.43 5.91 3.87
C ASN A 34 -2.89 5.02 5.00
N PHE A 35 -3.51 3.86 5.21
CA PHE A 35 -3.15 2.93 6.28
C PHE A 35 -1.87 2.13 5.99
N SER A 36 -1.25 2.32 4.81
CA SER A 36 0.11 1.83 4.58
C SER A 36 1.18 2.48 5.49
N HIS A 37 0.84 3.64 6.06
CA HIS A 37 1.70 4.44 6.92
C HIS A 37 0.93 4.92 8.15
N GLY A 38 1.67 5.32 9.19
CA GLY A 38 1.11 5.82 10.43
C GLY A 38 0.54 4.71 11.33
N THR A 39 0.19 5.08 12.55
CA THR A 39 -0.45 4.19 13.54
C THR A 39 -1.95 4.44 13.58
N HIS A 40 -2.70 3.49 14.15
CA HIS A 40 -4.14 3.68 14.43
C HIS A 40 -4.39 4.95 15.26
N GLU A 41 -3.57 5.19 16.29
CA GLU A 41 -3.66 6.39 17.11
C GLU A 41 -3.58 7.68 16.28
N GLN A 42 -2.57 7.80 15.41
CA GLN A 42 -2.42 8.96 14.52
C GLN A 42 -3.61 9.14 13.59
N HIS A 43 -4.10 8.06 12.97
CA HIS A 43 -5.30 8.12 12.12
C HIS A 43 -6.54 8.54 12.90
N GLY A 44 -6.67 8.11 14.16
CA GLY A 44 -7.74 8.52 15.06
C GLY A 44 -7.72 10.02 15.35
N GLU A 45 -6.54 10.58 15.64
CA GLU A 45 -6.35 12.01 15.83
C GLU A 45 -6.73 12.81 14.58
N HIS A 46 -6.26 12.36 13.40
CA HIS A 46 -6.59 13.00 12.13
C HIS A 46 -8.10 13.03 11.89
N ILE A 47 -8.82 11.94 12.15
CA ILE A 47 -10.28 11.88 12.00
C ILE A 47 -10.98 12.90 12.89
N VAL A 48 -10.55 13.03 14.16
CA VAL A 48 -11.10 14.02 15.09
C VAL A 48 -10.88 15.43 14.57
N ILE A 49 -9.68 15.74 14.08
CA ILE A 49 -9.34 17.07 13.54
C ILE A 49 -10.18 17.37 12.29
N ILE A 50 -10.30 16.43 11.35
CA ILE A 50 -11.09 16.58 10.12
C ILE A 50 -12.56 16.89 10.46
N ARG A 51 -13.16 16.14 11.40
CA ARG A 51 -14.55 16.36 11.82
C ARG A 51 -14.75 17.71 12.50
N LYS A 52 -13.83 18.12 13.39
CA LYS A 52 -13.87 19.44 14.02
C LYS A 52 -13.82 20.56 12.98
N ALA A 53 -12.92 20.45 12.00
CA ALA A 53 -12.77 21.43 10.93
C ALA A 53 -14.00 21.46 10.00
N SER A 54 -14.55 20.29 9.66
CA SER A 54 -15.79 20.12 8.90
C SER A 54 -16.98 20.81 9.58
N ASN A 55 -17.19 20.57 10.87
CA ASN A 55 -18.26 21.19 11.67
C ASN A 55 -18.07 22.71 11.78
N LYS A 56 -16.86 23.17 12.11
CA LYS A 56 -16.54 24.59 12.23
C LYS A 56 -16.82 25.37 10.95
N LEU A 57 -16.59 24.74 9.79
CA LEU A 57 -16.78 25.36 8.48
C LEU A 57 -18.16 25.08 7.87
N SER A 58 -19.02 24.32 8.56
CA SER A 58 -20.33 23.88 8.05
C SER A 58 -20.24 23.25 6.65
N LYS A 59 -19.19 22.47 6.40
CA LYS A 59 -18.96 21.74 5.15
C LYS A 59 -18.82 20.26 5.45
N TYR A 60 -19.61 19.41 4.80
CA TYR A 60 -19.47 17.97 4.90
C TYR A 60 -18.18 17.51 4.22
N ILE A 61 -17.36 16.72 4.94
CA ILE A 61 -16.13 16.12 4.43
C ILE A 61 -16.20 14.61 4.63
N GLY A 62 -16.14 13.87 3.52
CA GLY A 62 -16.05 12.41 3.57
C GLY A 62 -14.69 11.97 4.09
N ILE A 63 -14.64 10.86 4.82
CA ILE A 63 -13.39 10.24 5.26
C ILE A 63 -13.23 8.91 4.53
N MET A 64 -12.12 8.76 3.81
CA MET A 64 -11.76 7.55 3.09
C MET A 64 -10.59 6.85 3.78
N GLN A 65 -10.84 5.64 4.26
CA GLN A 65 -9.81 4.71 4.67
C GLN A 65 -9.25 3.99 3.45
N ASP A 66 -7.95 4.12 3.18
CA ASP A 66 -7.27 3.38 2.12
C ASP A 66 -6.44 2.25 2.72
N LEU A 67 -6.93 1.01 2.57
CA LEU A 67 -6.30 -0.19 3.10
C LEU A 67 -5.02 -0.50 2.34
N GLN A 68 -4.01 -1.00 3.04
CA GLN A 68 -2.71 -1.30 2.43
C GLN A 68 -2.82 -2.35 1.31
N GLY A 69 -3.67 -3.35 1.51
CA GLY A 69 -3.73 -4.53 0.68
C GLY A 69 -2.46 -5.39 0.81
N PRO A 70 -2.38 -6.45 0.00
CA PRO A 70 -1.32 -7.45 0.08
C PRO A 70 -0.04 -7.05 -0.67
N LYS A 71 0.37 -5.79 -0.54
CA LYS A 71 1.61 -5.29 -1.14
C LYS A 71 2.81 -5.99 -0.51
N ILE A 72 3.56 -6.74 -1.31
CA ILE A 72 4.84 -7.33 -0.88
C ILE A 72 5.83 -6.20 -0.69
N ARG A 73 6.60 -6.25 0.40
CA ARG A 73 7.63 -5.25 0.71
C ARG A 73 8.94 -5.91 1.10
N ILE A 74 10.03 -5.21 0.82
CA ILE A 74 11.31 -5.54 1.44
C ILE A 74 11.29 -5.20 2.94
N GLY A 75 12.20 -5.80 3.69
CA GLY A 75 12.34 -5.58 5.12
C GLY A 75 13.11 -4.31 5.47
N LYS A 76 13.69 -4.35 6.66
CA LYS A 76 14.54 -3.28 7.21
C LYS A 76 15.99 -3.57 6.92
N PHE A 77 16.82 -2.52 6.86
CA PHE A 77 18.26 -2.65 6.78
C PHE A 77 18.86 -2.76 8.19
N LYS A 78 20.15 -3.11 8.26
CA LYS A 78 20.91 -3.12 9.51
C LYS A 78 20.91 -1.71 10.13
N PRO A 79 20.92 -1.59 11.48
CA PRO A 79 20.99 -0.30 12.16
C PRO A 79 22.12 0.58 11.60
N GLY A 80 21.80 1.84 11.31
CA GLY A 80 22.73 2.79 10.70
C GLY A 80 22.63 2.91 9.18
N ILE A 81 21.97 1.98 8.48
CA ILE A 81 21.74 2.04 7.04
C ILE A 81 20.34 2.59 6.78
N LYS A 82 20.24 3.83 6.29
CA LYS A 82 18.94 4.43 5.90
C LYS A 82 18.47 3.95 4.53
N ASN A 83 19.41 3.77 3.63
CA ASN A 83 19.23 3.44 2.22
C ASN A 83 20.51 2.79 1.68
N ILE A 84 20.37 2.09 0.56
CA ILE A 84 21.49 1.61 -0.25
C ILE A 84 21.30 2.08 -1.68
N VAL A 85 22.39 2.27 -2.43
CA VAL A 85 22.33 2.59 -3.85
C VAL A 85 22.74 1.36 -4.63
N LEU A 86 21.85 0.78 -5.42
CA LEU A 86 22.12 -0.35 -6.31
C LEU A 86 22.59 0.17 -7.67
N GLN A 87 23.67 -0.39 -8.22
CA GLN A 87 24.18 0.00 -9.54
C GLN A 87 23.88 -1.08 -10.59
N PRO A 88 23.60 -0.72 -11.85
CA PRO A 88 23.44 -1.70 -12.92
C PRO A 88 24.62 -2.67 -13.03
N GLY A 89 24.33 -3.95 -13.27
CA GLY A 89 25.29 -5.06 -13.34
C GLY A 89 25.67 -5.67 -11.99
N GLU A 90 25.31 -5.05 -10.87
CA GLU A 90 25.61 -5.60 -9.55
C GLU A 90 24.74 -6.81 -9.21
N LYS A 91 25.27 -7.65 -8.32
CA LYS A 91 24.50 -8.74 -7.72
C LYS A 91 23.74 -8.23 -6.50
N PHE A 92 22.47 -8.59 -6.40
CA PHE A 92 21.65 -8.34 -5.22
C PHE A 92 20.79 -9.55 -4.89
N ILE A 93 20.62 -9.83 -3.60
CA ILE A 93 19.90 -11.02 -3.13
C ILE A 93 18.63 -10.60 -2.40
N LEU A 94 17.48 -11.03 -2.92
CA LEU A 94 16.23 -11.02 -2.15
C LEU A 94 16.10 -12.35 -1.41
N THR A 95 15.81 -12.32 -0.11
CA THR A 95 15.60 -13.54 0.67
C THR A 95 14.23 -13.60 1.32
N THR A 96 13.69 -14.79 1.47
CA THR A 96 12.49 -15.03 2.29
C THR A 96 12.82 -15.38 3.74
N GLU A 97 14.09 -15.60 4.07
CA GLU A 97 14.56 -15.73 5.44
C GLU A 97 14.47 -14.42 6.20
N ASN A 98 14.36 -14.49 7.53
CA ASN A 98 14.45 -13.29 8.35
C ASN A 98 15.91 -12.86 8.42
N CYS A 99 16.21 -11.67 7.90
CA CYS A 99 17.50 -11.02 8.08
C CYS A 99 17.34 -9.50 8.04
N SER A 100 18.21 -8.79 8.76
CA SER A 100 18.37 -7.35 8.55
C SER A 100 19.18 -7.15 7.26
N GLY A 101 18.63 -6.38 6.33
CA GLY A 101 19.24 -6.16 5.03
C GLY A 101 20.54 -5.38 5.10
N ASP A 102 21.36 -5.51 4.07
CA ASP A 102 22.56 -4.73 3.84
C ASP A 102 22.73 -4.45 2.33
N ARG A 103 23.93 -4.05 1.92
CA ARG A 103 24.23 -3.69 0.54
C ARG A 103 24.05 -4.84 -0.46
N ASN A 104 24.11 -6.08 0.00
CA ASN A 104 24.14 -7.27 -0.85
C ASN A 104 22.84 -8.08 -0.76
N ARG A 105 22.11 -7.97 0.36
CA ARG A 105 20.93 -8.81 0.61
C ARG A 105 19.87 -8.08 1.42
N VAL A 106 18.59 -8.30 1.11
CA VAL A 106 17.47 -7.86 1.97
C VAL A 106 16.37 -8.90 2.00
N ASN A 107 15.64 -9.00 3.12
CA ASN A 107 14.49 -9.90 3.19
C ASN A 107 13.27 -9.30 2.50
N VAL A 108 12.34 -10.15 2.08
CA VAL A 108 10.97 -9.81 1.70
C VAL A 108 9.98 -10.34 2.73
N ASP A 109 8.82 -9.70 2.86
CA ASP A 109 7.77 -10.15 3.80
C ASP A 109 6.91 -11.30 3.24
N TYR A 110 6.88 -11.50 1.93
CA TYR A 110 6.21 -12.66 1.32
C TYR A 110 7.07 -13.92 1.38
N LYS A 111 6.82 -14.77 2.38
CA LYS A 111 7.64 -15.97 2.68
C LYS A 111 7.68 -17.03 1.58
N LYS A 112 6.75 -17.00 0.64
CA LYS A 112 6.70 -17.95 -0.47
C LYS A 112 7.29 -17.40 -1.77
N LEU A 113 7.82 -16.17 -1.79
CA LEU A 113 8.27 -15.50 -3.03
C LEU A 113 9.26 -16.34 -3.85
N HIS A 114 10.24 -16.96 -3.18
CA HIS A 114 11.26 -17.79 -3.82
C HIS A 114 10.67 -18.96 -4.63
N GLY A 115 9.52 -19.50 -4.23
CA GLY A 115 8.85 -20.60 -4.94
C GLY A 115 8.12 -20.18 -6.22
N TYR A 116 7.96 -18.88 -6.47
CA TYR A 116 7.27 -18.34 -7.66
C TYR A 116 8.22 -17.80 -8.71
N LEU A 117 9.50 -17.69 -8.38
CA LEU A 117 10.51 -17.10 -9.23
C LEU A 117 11.37 -18.18 -9.87
N ALA A 118 11.70 -17.95 -11.13
CA ALA A 118 12.60 -18.73 -11.93
C ALA A 118 13.68 -17.82 -12.52
N LYS A 119 14.71 -18.43 -13.10
CA LYS A 119 15.70 -17.71 -13.89
C LYS A 119 14.99 -16.89 -14.97
N ASP A 120 15.52 -15.70 -15.23
CA ASP A 120 15.07 -14.71 -16.22
C ASP A 120 13.75 -13.99 -15.86
N ASP A 121 13.17 -14.24 -14.69
CA ASP A 121 12.09 -13.42 -14.16
C ASP A 121 12.57 -12.03 -13.77
N ARG A 122 11.71 -11.03 -14.01
CA ARG A 122 11.94 -9.66 -13.56
C ARG A 122 11.28 -9.39 -12.22
N ILE A 123 11.95 -8.59 -11.41
CA ILE A 123 11.45 -8.09 -10.14
C ILE A 123 11.61 -6.58 -10.12
N PHE A 124 10.52 -5.89 -9.82
CA PHE A 124 10.51 -4.45 -9.65
C PHE A 124 10.52 -4.09 -8.17
N LEU A 125 11.40 -3.16 -7.80
CA LEU A 125 11.47 -2.56 -6.48
C LEU A 125 11.14 -1.06 -6.54
N ASP A 126 10.60 -0.53 -5.45
CA ASP A 126 10.16 0.88 -5.32
C ASP A 126 9.27 1.33 -6.48
N ASP A 127 8.19 0.58 -6.71
CA ASP A 127 7.18 0.89 -7.74
C ASP A 127 7.76 0.95 -9.16
N GLY A 128 8.72 0.08 -9.47
CA GLY A 128 9.30 -0.07 -10.81
C GLY A 128 10.52 0.81 -11.09
N LYS A 129 10.99 1.59 -10.11
CA LYS A 129 12.20 2.41 -10.28
C LYS A 129 13.49 1.60 -10.38
N ILE A 130 13.53 0.45 -9.71
CA ILE A 130 14.67 -0.47 -9.72
C ILE A 130 14.19 -1.79 -10.31
N GLU A 131 14.97 -2.31 -11.23
CA GLU A 131 14.70 -3.58 -11.91
C GLU A 131 15.80 -4.59 -11.59
N LEU A 132 15.40 -5.77 -11.14
CA LEU A 132 16.27 -6.91 -10.93
C LEU A 132 15.88 -8.03 -11.89
N LEU A 133 16.88 -8.71 -12.45
CA LEU A 133 16.71 -9.92 -13.26
C LEU A 133 17.19 -11.12 -12.45
N VAL A 134 16.29 -12.08 -12.20
CA VAL A 134 16.62 -13.30 -11.46
C VAL A 134 17.60 -14.14 -12.25
N LYS A 135 18.76 -14.44 -11.66
CA LYS A 135 19.76 -15.33 -12.25
C LYS A 135 19.61 -16.76 -11.75
N LYS A 136 19.28 -16.92 -10.46
CA LYS A 136 19.11 -18.22 -9.83
C LYS A 136 18.26 -18.09 -8.56
N VAL A 137 17.44 -19.10 -8.29
CA VAL A 137 16.84 -19.29 -6.98
C VAL A 137 17.55 -20.45 -6.29
N ASN A 138 18.06 -20.19 -5.08
CA ASN A 138 18.75 -21.17 -4.26
C ASN A 138 18.12 -21.20 -2.86
N ASN A 139 17.35 -22.26 -2.58
CA ASN A 139 16.53 -22.38 -1.38
C ASN A 139 15.63 -21.13 -1.20
N ARG A 140 15.96 -20.30 -0.21
CA ARG A 140 15.20 -19.09 0.14
C ARG A 140 15.81 -17.80 -0.41
N ASN A 141 16.94 -17.88 -1.10
CA ASN A 141 17.64 -16.77 -1.72
C ASN A 141 17.33 -16.70 -3.21
N ILE A 142 16.96 -15.51 -3.66
CA ILE A 142 16.75 -15.15 -5.05
C ILE A 142 17.97 -14.31 -5.45
N GLU A 143 18.92 -14.93 -6.12
CA GLU A 143 20.10 -14.26 -6.65
C GLU A 143 19.72 -13.54 -7.95
N SER A 144 19.93 -12.24 -7.97
CA SER A 144 19.55 -11.38 -9.10
C SER A 144 20.68 -10.44 -9.51
N GLU A 145 20.61 -9.98 -10.75
CA GLU A 145 21.43 -8.89 -11.28
C GLU A 145 20.58 -7.63 -11.39
N VAL A 146 21.14 -6.49 -10.99
CA VAL A 146 20.50 -5.19 -11.12
C VAL A 146 20.55 -4.76 -12.58
N ILE A 147 19.39 -4.58 -13.21
CA ILE A 147 19.28 -4.08 -14.58
C ILE A 147 19.15 -2.55 -14.57
N ILE A 148 18.22 -2.05 -13.75
CA ILE A 148 18.05 -0.61 -13.50
C ILE A 148 18.36 -0.36 -12.03
N GLY A 149 19.40 0.43 -11.79
CA GLY A 149 19.85 0.80 -10.45
C GLY A 149 19.05 1.96 -9.85
N GLY A 150 19.30 2.23 -8.58
CA GLY A 150 18.64 3.31 -7.85
C GLY A 150 18.82 3.23 -6.35
N GLU A 151 18.30 4.24 -5.66
CA GLU A 151 18.27 4.27 -4.20
C GLU A 151 17.14 3.38 -3.66
N LEU A 152 17.49 2.42 -2.80
CA LEU A 152 16.56 1.52 -2.14
C LEU A 152 16.59 1.78 -0.63
N SER A 153 15.47 2.25 -0.09
CA SER A 153 15.24 2.40 1.35
C SER A 153 14.33 1.30 1.90
N GLU A 154 14.09 1.27 3.21
CA GLU A 154 13.33 0.19 3.85
C GLU A 154 11.85 0.14 3.39
N ARG A 155 11.22 -1.04 3.51
CA ARG A 155 9.77 -1.22 3.32
C ARG A 155 9.26 -0.84 1.93
N LYS A 156 10.14 -0.74 0.93
CA LYS A 156 9.76 -0.52 -0.47
C LYS A 156 9.01 -1.71 -1.07
N GLY A 157 8.09 -1.40 -1.98
CA GLY A 157 7.25 -2.41 -2.64
C GLY A 157 8.07 -3.33 -3.55
N VAL A 158 7.61 -4.58 -3.66
CA VAL A 158 8.10 -5.59 -4.60
C VAL A 158 6.94 -5.98 -5.50
N SER A 159 7.13 -5.96 -6.82
CA SER A 159 6.16 -6.44 -7.79
C SER A 159 6.83 -7.28 -8.88
N LEU A 160 6.05 -8.16 -9.51
CA LEU A 160 6.49 -8.96 -10.65
C LEU A 160 5.70 -8.48 -11.88
N PRO A 161 6.37 -7.91 -12.91
CA PRO A 161 5.67 -7.39 -14.08
C PRO A 161 5.06 -8.51 -14.95
N ASP A 162 5.68 -9.69 -14.96
CA ASP A 162 5.36 -10.76 -15.91
C ASP A 162 4.53 -11.89 -15.30
N LYS A 163 4.28 -11.84 -13.98
CA LYS A 163 3.64 -12.96 -13.26
C LYS A 163 2.64 -12.47 -12.21
N PRO A 164 1.45 -13.10 -12.12
CA PRO A 164 0.56 -12.87 -11.02
C PRO A 164 1.16 -13.46 -9.74
N LEU A 165 1.30 -12.63 -8.71
CA LEU A 165 1.66 -13.09 -7.37
C LEU A 165 0.42 -13.62 -6.67
N PRO A 166 0.38 -14.88 -6.22
CA PRO A 166 -0.73 -15.38 -5.43
C PRO A 166 -0.72 -14.71 -4.07
N SER A 167 -1.71 -13.87 -3.90
CA SER A 167 -1.85 -12.95 -2.81
C SER A 167 -3.15 -13.26 -2.08
N PRO A 168 -3.21 -13.16 -0.74
CA PRO A 168 -4.49 -13.24 -0.05
C PRO A 168 -5.44 -12.16 -0.58
N LEU A 169 -6.73 -12.48 -0.64
CA LEU A 169 -7.76 -11.52 -1.08
C LEU A 169 -7.78 -10.26 -0.20
N VAL A 170 -7.55 -10.45 1.10
CA VAL A 170 -7.51 -9.42 2.15
C VAL A 170 -6.53 -9.93 3.21
N THR A 171 -5.61 -9.07 3.66
CA THR A 171 -4.63 -9.43 4.69
C THR A 171 -5.20 -9.30 6.11
N GLN A 172 -4.51 -9.87 7.11
CA GLN A 172 -4.91 -9.66 8.51
C GLN A 172 -4.74 -8.20 8.96
N TYR A 173 -3.73 -7.51 8.41
CA TYR A 173 -3.54 -6.06 8.63
C TYR A 173 -4.75 -5.29 8.12
N ASP A 174 -5.20 -5.57 6.90
CA ASP A 174 -6.40 -4.92 6.33
C ASP A 174 -7.65 -5.16 7.19
N ILE A 175 -7.82 -6.36 7.76
CA ILE A 175 -8.96 -6.66 8.65
C ILE A 175 -8.88 -5.82 9.93
N ASN A 176 -7.70 -5.72 10.54
CA ASN A 176 -7.50 -4.93 11.75
C ASN A 176 -7.72 -3.44 11.49
N ASP A 177 -7.20 -2.95 10.36
CA ASP A 177 -7.38 -1.57 9.90
C ASP A 177 -8.85 -1.29 9.62
N LEU A 178 -9.53 -2.14 8.86
CA LEU A 178 -10.95 -2.02 8.55
C LEU A 178 -11.79 -1.90 9.83
N ASN A 179 -11.57 -2.78 10.81
CA ASN A 179 -12.26 -2.74 12.09
C ASN A 179 -12.02 -1.42 12.85
N PHE A 180 -10.81 -0.88 12.77
CA PHE A 180 -10.49 0.42 13.36
C PHE A 180 -11.25 1.56 12.66
N GLY A 181 -11.23 1.60 11.32
CA GLY A 181 -11.97 2.58 10.53
C GLY A 181 -13.47 2.53 10.77
N MET A 182 -14.05 1.33 10.86
CA MET A 182 -15.48 1.12 11.18
C MET A 182 -15.85 1.75 12.53
N LYS A 183 -15.07 1.49 13.58
CA LYS A 183 -15.31 2.07 14.93
C LYS A 183 -15.30 3.59 14.92
N LEU A 184 -14.50 4.18 14.03
CA LEU A 184 -14.39 5.63 13.90
C LEU A 184 -15.41 6.21 12.92
N GLY A 185 -16.20 5.41 12.19
CA GLY A 185 -17.24 5.89 11.29
C GLY A 185 -16.70 6.55 10.02
N VAL A 186 -15.76 5.90 9.33
CA VAL A 186 -15.31 6.30 7.98
C VAL A 186 -16.45 6.14 6.97
N ASN A 187 -16.43 6.92 5.88
CA ASN A 187 -17.49 6.90 4.87
C ASN A 187 -17.15 5.99 3.69
N TYR A 188 -15.86 5.88 3.37
CA TYR A 188 -15.35 5.09 2.25
C TYR A 188 -14.22 4.18 2.71
N VAL A 189 -14.17 2.98 2.14
CA VAL A 189 -13.04 2.06 2.27
C VAL A 189 -12.53 1.74 0.87
N ALA A 190 -11.29 2.13 0.58
CA ALA A 190 -10.60 1.81 -0.65
C ALA A 190 -9.75 0.53 -0.45
N VAL A 191 -9.90 -0.43 -1.35
CA VAL A 191 -9.30 -1.76 -1.26
C VAL A 191 -8.17 -1.87 -2.30
N SER A 192 -6.93 -1.81 -1.84
CA SER A 192 -5.72 -1.90 -2.68
C SER A 192 -5.55 -3.26 -3.34
N PHE A 193 -4.94 -3.28 -4.53
CA PHE A 193 -4.68 -4.49 -5.33
C PHE A 193 -5.92 -5.38 -5.51
N THR A 194 -7.05 -4.77 -5.84
CA THR A 194 -8.28 -5.52 -6.14
C THR A 194 -8.13 -6.18 -7.51
N ARG A 195 -8.20 -7.51 -7.54
CA ARG A 195 -7.97 -8.32 -8.76
C ARG A 195 -9.16 -9.14 -9.18
N LYS A 196 -10.03 -9.49 -8.24
CA LYS A 196 -11.20 -10.33 -8.46
C LYS A 196 -12.37 -9.86 -7.61
N LYS A 197 -13.59 -10.20 -8.03
CA LYS A 197 -14.83 -9.92 -7.30
C LYS A 197 -14.78 -10.38 -5.84
N GLU A 198 -14.11 -11.51 -5.56
CA GLU A 198 -14.01 -12.08 -4.22
C GLU A 198 -13.27 -11.17 -3.23
N ASN A 199 -12.37 -10.30 -3.70
CA ASN A 199 -11.72 -9.28 -2.86
C ASN A 199 -12.79 -8.37 -2.22
N ILE A 200 -13.68 -7.82 -3.05
CA ILE A 200 -14.72 -6.88 -2.63
C ILE A 200 -15.80 -7.59 -1.83
N LEU A 201 -16.22 -8.80 -2.23
CA LEU A 201 -17.20 -9.58 -1.47
C LEU A 201 -16.71 -9.91 -0.07
N LYS A 202 -15.40 -10.20 0.10
CA LYS A 202 -14.82 -10.49 1.41
C LYS A 202 -14.87 -9.25 2.32
N ILE A 203 -14.51 -8.07 1.83
CA ILE A 203 -14.62 -6.82 2.60
C ILE A 203 -16.09 -6.48 2.88
N ARG A 204 -16.97 -6.62 1.88
CA ARG A 204 -18.42 -6.37 2.05
C ARG A 204 -19.02 -7.27 3.14
N ASN A 205 -18.59 -8.52 3.21
CA ASN A 205 -18.99 -9.46 4.25
C ASN A 205 -18.57 -8.98 5.66
N LEU A 206 -17.36 -8.44 5.80
CA LEU A 206 -16.87 -7.86 7.05
C LEU A 206 -17.64 -6.58 7.44
N LEU A 207 -18.15 -5.85 6.45
CA LEU A 207 -18.94 -4.63 6.63
C LEU A 207 -20.46 -4.86 6.80
N ARG A 208 -20.96 -6.09 6.94
CA ARG A 208 -22.41 -6.39 6.96
C ARG A 208 -23.24 -5.56 7.96
N ASN A 209 -22.64 -5.11 9.06
CA ASN A 209 -23.30 -4.28 10.07
C ASN A 209 -23.12 -2.77 9.85
N ASN A 210 -22.43 -2.36 8.78
CA ASN A 210 -22.06 -0.99 8.43
C ASN A 210 -22.25 -0.76 6.92
N ASN A 211 -23.46 -1.05 6.42
CA ASN A 211 -23.76 -1.05 4.99
C ASN A 211 -23.71 0.35 4.33
N GLU A 212 -23.67 1.41 5.13
CA GLU A 212 -23.51 2.79 4.68
C GLU A 212 -22.10 3.09 4.17
N ILE A 213 -21.11 2.28 4.58
CA ILE A 213 -19.72 2.44 4.12
C ILE A 213 -19.63 1.99 2.66
N SER A 214 -19.19 2.91 1.82
CA SER A 214 -18.98 2.67 0.39
C SER A 214 -17.62 2.03 0.14
N LEU A 215 -17.57 1.04 -0.76
CA LEU A 215 -16.34 0.38 -1.16
C LEU A 215 -15.82 0.95 -2.47
N ILE A 216 -14.50 1.13 -2.55
CA ILE A 216 -13.80 1.55 -3.76
C ILE A 216 -12.76 0.48 -4.10
N ALA A 217 -12.94 -0.21 -5.22
CA ALA A 217 -11.93 -1.11 -5.74
C ALA A 217 -10.78 -0.31 -6.35
N LYS A 218 -9.54 -0.56 -5.93
CA LYS A 218 -8.35 0.01 -6.57
C LYS A 218 -7.75 -1.02 -7.52
N ILE A 219 -7.88 -0.72 -8.82
CA ILE A 219 -7.32 -1.51 -9.91
C ILE A 219 -5.91 -1.02 -10.17
N GLU A 220 -4.91 -1.83 -9.82
CA GLU A 220 -3.49 -1.42 -9.76
C GLU A 220 -2.58 -2.30 -10.64
N ASP A 221 -3.09 -3.39 -11.20
CA ASP A 221 -2.34 -4.31 -12.05
C ASP A 221 -3.19 -4.88 -13.18
N ALA A 222 -2.52 -5.59 -14.10
CA ALA A 222 -3.13 -6.17 -15.29
C ALA A 222 -4.22 -7.20 -14.95
N GLU A 223 -4.07 -7.96 -13.86
CA GLU A 223 -5.08 -8.95 -13.46
C GLU A 223 -6.38 -8.25 -13.04
N GLY A 224 -6.29 -7.18 -12.24
CA GLY A 224 -7.47 -6.37 -11.88
C GLY A 224 -8.10 -5.68 -13.09
N LEU A 225 -7.30 -5.19 -14.04
CA LEU A 225 -7.81 -4.57 -15.25
C LEU A 225 -8.58 -5.58 -16.12
N ASN A 226 -8.04 -6.79 -16.30
CA ASN A 226 -8.68 -7.84 -17.09
C ASN A 226 -10.02 -8.32 -16.49
N ASN A 227 -10.21 -8.14 -15.18
CA ASN A 227 -11.41 -8.56 -14.46
C ASN A 227 -12.34 -7.39 -14.10
N ILE A 228 -12.08 -6.18 -14.60
CA ILE A 228 -12.72 -4.93 -14.11
C ILE A 228 -14.25 -4.97 -14.15
N ASP A 229 -14.84 -5.57 -15.18
CA ASP A 229 -16.30 -5.65 -15.34
C ASP A 229 -16.96 -6.54 -14.28
N SER A 230 -16.21 -7.48 -13.69
CA SER A 230 -16.70 -8.41 -12.68
C SER A 230 -16.57 -7.90 -11.24
N ILE A 231 -15.69 -6.91 -11.03
CA ILE A 231 -15.31 -6.34 -9.73
C ILE A 231 -16.34 -5.30 -9.30
#